data_AF-A0A0R3DZJ9-F1
#
_entry.id   AF-A0A0R3DZJ9-F1
#
_cell.length_a   1.000
_cell.length_b   1.000
_cell.length_c   1.000
_cell.angle_alpha   90.00
_cell.angle_beta   90.00
_cell.angle_gamma   90.00
#
_symmetry.space_group_name_H-M   'P 1'
#
loop_
_entity.id
_entity.type
_entity.pdbx_description
1 polymer ?
#
loop_
_entity_poly.entity_id
_entity_poly.type
_entity_poly.pdbx_seq_one_letter_code
_entity_poly.pdbx_strand_id
1 'polypeptide(L)'
;MDARLRLAIEHPNGSGARSEEDTMSNIALSQKSIKLMKLCEIEGFDKLDDLLLLATLADTMCPAICMMEGCDHTAEMEPDQDQGFCEACGGNTVVSVLVLAGLI
;
A
#
# COMPACT_ATOMS: atom_id res chain seq x y z
N MET A 1 -8.80 -3.80 -63.19
CA MET A 1 -8.22 -5.15 -63.36
C MET A 1 -8.88 -6.09 -62.36
N ASP A 2 -8.79 -7.39 -62.62
CA ASP A 2 -9.51 -8.45 -61.90
C ASP A 2 -8.88 -8.80 -60.54
N ALA A 3 -9.73 -8.96 -59.51
CA ALA A 3 -9.62 -9.89 -58.37
C ALA A 3 -10.73 -9.50 -57.36
N ARG A 4 -11.89 -10.17 -57.30
CA ARG A 4 -12.13 -11.49 -56.66
C ARG A 4 -11.52 -11.51 -55.24
N LEU A 5 -12.32 -11.57 -54.17
CA LEU A 5 -13.32 -12.62 -53.94
C LEU A 5 -14.57 -12.11 -53.18
N ARG A 6 -15.75 -12.69 -53.48
CA ARG A 6 -16.99 -12.56 -52.67
C ARG A 6 -17.24 -13.88 -51.93
N LEU A 7 -17.64 -13.81 -50.65
CA LEU A 7 -18.71 -14.54 -49.94
C LEU A 7 -18.50 -14.24 -48.43
N ALA A 8 -19.38 -13.62 -47.64
CA ALA A 8 -20.84 -13.66 -47.49
C ALA A 8 -21.38 -14.87 -46.70
N ILE A 9 -22.45 -14.62 -45.91
CA ILE A 9 -23.14 -15.46 -44.91
C ILE A 9 -22.40 -15.55 -43.55
N GLU A 10 -23.00 -15.27 -42.37
CA GLU A 10 -24.22 -14.50 -42.03
C GLU A 10 -24.21 -13.99 -40.56
N HIS A 11 -25.23 -13.22 -40.16
CA HIS A 11 -25.61 -12.79 -38.80
C HIS A 11 -26.45 -13.90 -38.06
N PRO A 12 -27.14 -13.70 -36.88
CA PRO A 12 -27.36 -12.47 -36.08
C PRO A 12 -27.45 -12.58 -34.53
N ASN A 13 -27.77 -11.42 -33.93
CA ASN A 13 -28.49 -11.17 -32.66
C ASN A 13 -27.75 -11.25 -31.32
N GLY A 14 -27.89 -10.17 -30.53
CA GLY A 14 -27.39 -10.07 -29.16
C GLY A 14 -27.46 -8.64 -28.58
N SER A 15 -28.57 -7.93 -28.77
CA SER A 15 -28.74 -6.58 -28.24
C SER A 15 -28.73 -6.56 -26.70
N GLY A 16 -27.75 -5.90 -26.11
CA GLY A 16 -27.66 -5.69 -24.67
C GLY A 16 -26.76 -4.49 -24.38
N ALA A 17 -27.36 -3.32 -24.19
CA ALA A 17 -26.63 -2.17 -23.65
C ALA A 17 -26.23 -2.51 -22.21
N ARG A 18 -24.94 -2.71 -21.97
CA ARG A 18 -24.36 -2.74 -20.64
C ARG A 18 -23.27 -1.69 -20.61
N SER A 19 -23.53 -0.59 -19.91
CA SER A 19 -22.47 0.29 -19.45
C SER A 19 -21.48 -0.60 -18.70
N GLU A 20 -20.22 -0.61 -19.13
CA GLU A 20 -19.15 -1.21 -18.35
C GLU A 20 -18.94 -0.30 -17.14
N GLU A 21 -19.71 -0.60 -16.08
CA GLU A 21 -19.52 -0.02 -14.76
C GLU A 21 -18.12 -0.38 -14.31
N ASP A 22 -17.22 0.60 -14.40
CA ASP A 22 -15.82 0.52 -14.03
C ASP A 22 -15.74 0.08 -12.56
N THR A 23 -15.61 -1.23 -12.38
CA THR A 23 -15.83 -1.90 -11.10
C THR A 23 -14.56 -1.69 -10.30
N MET A 24 -14.48 -0.51 -9.67
CA MET A 24 -13.42 -0.15 -8.72
C MET A 24 -13.28 -1.29 -7.72
N SER A 25 -12.24 -2.09 -7.94
CA SER A 25 -12.02 -3.31 -7.19
C SER A 25 -11.60 -2.89 -5.79
N ASN A 26 -12.47 -3.14 -4.81
CA ASN A 26 -12.19 -2.93 -3.40
C ASN A 26 -11.15 -3.96 -2.92
N ILE A 27 -9.90 -3.77 -3.34
CA ILE A 27 -8.73 -4.49 -2.85
C ILE A 27 -8.45 -3.94 -1.45
N ALA A 28 -8.97 -4.63 -0.44
CA ALA A 28 -8.66 -4.30 0.95
C ALA A 28 -7.16 -4.52 1.21
N LEU A 29 -6.43 -3.43 1.42
CA LEU A 29 -5.03 -3.49 1.86
C LEU A 29 -4.93 -4.08 3.27
N SER A 30 -3.81 -4.73 3.57
CA SER A 30 -3.53 -5.18 4.94
C SER A 30 -3.28 -3.99 5.87
N GLN A 31 -3.57 -4.13 7.16
CA GLN A 31 -3.26 -3.09 8.16
C GLN A 31 -1.78 -2.67 8.12
N LYS A 32 -0.85 -3.63 7.94
CA LYS A 32 0.59 -3.32 7.79
C LYS A 32 0.87 -2.41 6.60
N SER A 33 0.34 -2.73 5.42
CA SER A 33 0.52 -1.90 4.22
C SER A 33 -0.13 -0.52 4.34
N ILE A 34 -1.29 -0.41 5.01
CA ILE A 34 -1.93 0.89 5.28
C ILE A 34 -1.03 1.74 6.19
N LYS A 35 -0.51 1.16 7.27
CA LYS A 35 0.40 1.83 8.22
C LYS A 35 1.73 2.22 7.61
N LEU A 36 2.33 1.38 6.75
CA LEU A 36 3.55 1.72 6.00
C LEU A 36 3.35 2.92 5.07
N MET A 37 2.27 2.92 4.28
CA MET A 37 1.96 4.05 3.40
C MET A 37 1.64 5.32 4.22
N LYS A 38 0.99 5.17 5.37
CA LYS A 38 0.68 6.30 6.25
C LYS A 38 1.93 6.90 6.91
N LEU A 39 2.87 6.06 7.35
CA LEU A 39 4.15 6.51 7.87
C LEU A 39 4.97 7.22 6.77
N CYS A 40 5.01 6.66 5.55
CA CYS A 40 5.63 7.30 4.38
C CYS A 40 5.08 8.71 4.11
N GLU A 41 3.75 8.90 4.18
CA GLU A 41 3.10 10.20 4.05
C GLU A 41 3.49 11.17 5.19
N ILE A 42 3.49 10.70 6.45
CA ILE A 42 3.81 11.52 7.64
C ILE A 42 5.27 11.98 7.64
N GLU A 43 6.20 11.10 7.28
CA GLU A 43 7.63 11.39 7.16
C GLU A 43 7.97 12.24 5.92
N GLY A 44 6.99 12.53 5.05
CA GLY A 44 7.15 13.42 3.90
C GLY A 44 7.83 12.79 2.69
N PHE A 45 7.78 11.46 2.54
CA PHE A 45 8.35 10.74 1.40
C PHE A 45 7.31 10.45 0.32
N ASP A 46 7.60 10.83 -0.92
CA ASP A 46 6.78 10.48 -2.10
C ASP A 46 6.81 8.97 -2.43
N LYS A 47 7.85 8.24 -1.99
CA LYS A 47 8.04 6.81 -2.26
C LYS A 47 8.48 6.07 -1.01
N LEU A 48 7.85 4.91 -0.79
CA LEU A 48 8.18 4.01 0.30
C LEU A 48 9.65 3.53 0.25
N ASP A 49 10.18 3.28 -0.94
CA ASP A 49 11.58 2.85 -1.13
C ASP A 49 12.59 3.89 -0.60
N ASP A 50 12.29 5.18 -0.72
CA ASP A 50 13.16 6.26 -0.27
C ASP A 50 13.17 6.35 1.28
N LEU A 51 12.01 6.13 1.94
CA LEU A 51 11.90 5.98 3.39
C LEU A 51 12.63 4.72 3.90
N LEU A 52 12.43 3.57 3.25
CA LEU A 52 13.05 2.31 3.63
C LEU A 52 14.58 2.36 3.46
N LEU A 53 15.07 3.01 2.40
CA LEU A 53 16.51 3.23 2.21
C LEU A 53 17.09 4.10 3.32
N LEU A 54 16.42 5.20 3.71
CA LEU A 54 16.90 6.02 4.82
C LEU A 54 16.91 5.22 6.14
N ALA A 55 15.85 4.49 6.43
CA ALA A 55 15.72 3.70 7.66
C ALA A 55 16.75 2.56 7.74
N THR A 56 17.08 1.90 6.62
CA THR A 56 18.14 0.86 6.58
C THR A 56 19.57 1.43 6.71
N LEU A 57 19.76 2.73 6.49
CA LEU A 57 21.03 3.43 6.66
C LEU A 57 21.15 4.17 8.01
N ALA A 58 20.11 4.10 8.86
CA ALA A 58 20.10 4.76 10.15
C ALA A 58 20.71 3.86 11.24
N ASP A 59 21.95 4.16 11.64
CA ASP A 59 22.71 3.42 12.67
C ASP A 59 22.19 3.59 14.11
N THR A 60 21.07 4.30 14.33
CA THR A 60 20.57 4.67 15.68
C THR A 60 19.08 4.45 15.86
N MET A 61 18.25 5.32 15.29
CA MET A 61 16.80 5.28 15.38
C MET A 61 16.21 5.39 13.97
N CYS A 62 15.04 4.79 13.75
CA CYS A 62 14.27 4.98 12.53
C CYS A 62 12.78 5.23 12.83
N PRO A 63 12.04 5.79 11.85
CA PRO A 63 10.63 6.06 12.01
C PRO A 63 9.82 4.80 12.33
N ALA A 64 8.85 4.96 13.22
CA ALA A 64 7.98 3.91 13.72
C ALA A 64 6.53 4.42 13.80
N ILE A 65 5.56 3.51 13.71
CA ILE A 65 4.13 3.88 13.77
C ILE A 65 3.34 2.94 14.67
N CYS A 66 2.35 3.50 15.37
CA CYS A 66 1.39 2.74 16.15
C CYS A 66 0.51 1.85 15.26
N MET A 67 0.54 0.55 15.53
CA MET A 67 -0.23 -0.49 14.83
C MET A 67 -1.66 -0.64 15.35
N MET A 68 -2.06 0.10 16.38
CA MET A 68 -3.45 0.12 16.85
C MET A 68 -4.35 0.74 15.76
N GLU A 69 -5.49 0.10 15.51
CA GLU A 69 -6.49 0.60 14.56
C GLU A 69 -6.95 2.01 14.97
N GLY A 70 -6.93 2.95 14.02
CA GLY A 70 -7.30 4.36 14.25
C GLY A 70 -6.25 5.23 14.96
N CYS A 71 -5.08 4.70 15.35
CA CYS A 71 -4.00 5.49 15.98
C CYS A 71 -2.78 5.61 15.07
N ASP A 72 -2.60 6.75 14.40
CA ASP A 72 -1.47 6.99 13.48
C ASP A 72 -0.33 7.80 14.13
N HIS A 73 -0.17 7.67 15.45
CA HIS A 73 0.96 8.29 16.17
C HIS A 73 2.28 7.63 15.77
N THR A 74 3.26 8.47 15.44
CA THR A 74 4.62 8.07 15.07
C THR A 74 5.61 8.34 16.21
N ALA A 75 6.74 7.62 16.18
CA ALA A 75 7.86 7.80 17.10
C ALA A 75 9.17 7.38 16.42
N GLU A 76 10.30 7.73 17.03
CA GLU A 76 11.62 7.19 16.68
C GLU A 76 11.92 5.97 17.56
N MET A 77 12.33 4.85 16.95
CA MET A 77 12.63 3.58 17.65
C MET A 77 13.90 2.92 17.13
N GLU A 78 14.49 2.00 17.89
CA GLU A 78 15.60 1.18 17.37
C GLU A 78 15.13 0.35 16.17
N PRO A 79 15.97 0.14 15.13
CA PRO A 79 15.54 -0.46 13.87
C PRO A 79 14.84 -1.81 14.00
N ASP A 80 15.32 -2.71 14.85
CA ASP A 80 14.80 -4.06 15.09
C ASP A 80 13.68 -4.14 16.14
N GLN A 81 13.23 -3.01 16.68
CA GLN A 81 12.24 -3.01 17.77
C GLN A 81 10.81 -3.26 17.27
N ASP A 82 10.28 -4.45 17.60
CA ASP A 82 8.94 -4.91 17.19
C ASP A 82 7.79 -4.35 18.03
N GLN A 83 8.07 -3.77 19.21
CA GLN A 83 7.09 -3.25 20.16
C GLN A 83 7.62 -2.03 20.94
N GLY A 84 6.89 -0.91 20.88
CA GLY A 84 7.16 0.33 21.61
C GLY A 84 5.89 0.93 22.23
N PHE A 85 6.04 1.75 23.27
CA PHE A 85 4.91 2.41 23.93
C PHE A 85 4.39 3.59 23.10
N CYS A 86 3.08 3.64 22.86
CA CYS A 86 2.43 4.73 22.13
C CYS A 86 1.86 5.76 23.11
N GLU A 87 2.37 7.00 23.08
CA GLU A 87 1.88 8.07 23.97
C GLU A 87 0.44 8.49 23.68
N ALA A 88 -0.06 8.24 22.47
CA ALA A 88 -1.43 8.61 22.06
C ALA A 88 -2.51 7.60 22.48
N CYS A 89 -2.24 6.29 22.44
CA CYS A 89 -3.23 5.26 22.82
C CYS A 89 -2.88 4.50 24.11
N GLY A 90 -1.69 4.69 24.68
CA GLY A 90 -1.24 4.03 25.90
C GLY A 90 -0.87 2.55 25.75
N GLY A 91 -0.84 2.02 24.53
CA GLY A 91 -0.51 0.61 24.25
C GLY A 91 0.93 0.40 23.76
N ASN A 92 1.50 -0.77 24.06
CA ASN A 92 2.79 -1.23 23.53
C ASN A 92 2.63 -1.73 22.08
N THR A 93 2.31 -0.83 21.17
CA THR A 93 1.87 -1.13 19.80
C THR A 93 2.58 -0.32 18.71
N VAL A 94 3.60 0.48 19.06
CA VAL A 94 4.45 1.14 18.06
C VAL A 94 5.46 0.12 17.50
N VAL A 95 5.68 0.12 16.20
CA VAL A 95 6.56 -0.83 15.49
C VAL A 95 7.44 -0.04 14.52
N SER A 96 8.75 -0.36 14.47
CA SER A 96 9.69 0.26 13.53
C SER A 96 9.28 0.02 12.07
N VAL A 97 9.65 0.94 11.17
CA VAL A 97 9.33 0.80 9.74
C VAL A 97 9.95 -0.45 9.10
N LEU A 98 11.14 -0.88 9.55
CA LEU A 98 11.84 -2.03 8.97
C LEU A 98 11.21 -3.37 9.39
N VAL A 99 10.84 -3.53 10.66
CA VAL A 99 10.08 -4.70 11.15
C VAL A 99 8.67 -4.72 10.55
N LEU A 100 8.05 -3.54 10.40
CA LEU A 100 6.74 -3.42 9.77
C LEU A 100 6.76 -3.82 8.29
N ALA A 101 7.83 -3.46 7.56
CA ALA A 101 8.09 -3.86 6.19
C ALA A 101 8.57 -5.33 6.06
N GLY A 102 8.99 -5.97 7.15
CA GLY A 102 9.49 -7.35 7.17
C GLY A 102 10.87 -7.49 6.55
N LEU A 103 11.73 -6.47 6.68
CA LEU A 103 13.12 -6.48 6.20
C LEU A 103 14.10 -7.07 7.22
N ILE A 104 13.70 -7.13 8.50
CA ILE A 104 14.40 -7.71 9.65
C ILE A 104 13.39 -8.35 10.61
#